data_AF-A0A960AV97-F1
#
_entry.id   AF-A0A960AV97-F1
#
_cell.length_a   1.000
_cell.length_b   1.000
_cell.length_c   1.000
_cell.angle_alpha   90.00
_cell.angle_beta   90.00
_cell.angle_gamma   90.00
#
_symmetry.space_group_name_H-M   'P 1'
#
loop_
_entity.id
_entity.type
_entity.pdbx_description
1 polymer ?
#
loop_
_entity_poly.entity_id
_entity_poly.type
_entity_poly.pdbx_seq_one_letter_code
_entity_poly.pdbx_strand_id
1 'polypeptide(L)'
;IRQNGSEIGRKKDDLPYVLLFCDSLREAVAKSCGVVAVLLVGCSRELAMAGSYRPVSRDQQFLLPVDMGEWLPDDHLAWFLIDVVAELDTSAFHADRVLGGRGRAAYDPDMMLALLLYAYANKVHASRSIERLCDSDVAFRVICGSDGPDHATIARFRAVHDQGFKALFASVLGLCRAHGMVRVGVVSIDGTKVLANASRGANRSEQWLLEQASKIVDEATAVDAQQDAEFGDAVGDELPAQLAGRSGRGARIRAALAEVDRQKQKAAADDDGVFPRAQGCHFPGVPAGGLRLGEDIV
;
A
#
# COMPACT_ATOMS: atom_id res chain seq x y z
N ILE A 1 45.62 30.79 -7.75
CA ILE A 1 46.39 30.43 -8.96
C ILE A 1 45.44 29.71 -9.92
N ARG A 2 45.07 30.39 -11.03
CA ARG A 2 44.32 29.96 -12.26
C ARG A 2 42.96 29.28 -12.01
N GLN A 3 41.76 29.82 -12.28
CA GLN A 3 41.16 30.64 -13.37
C GLN A 3 41.19 30.08 -14.80
N ASN A 4 39.97 30.11 -15.41
CA ASN A 4 39.52 30.02 -16.81
C ASN A 4 38.83 28.69 -17.19
N GLY A 5 37.64 28.63 -17.81
CA GLY A 5 36.65 29.57 -18.39
C GLY A 5 35.42 28.70 -18.80
N SER A 6 34.27 29.13 -19.29
CA SER A 6 33.84 30.36 -19.97
C SER A 6 32.29 30.43 -19.96
N GLU A 7 31.77 31.64 -19.84
CA GLU A 7 30.36 32.01 -20.04
C GLU A 7 29.96 31.93 -21.52
N ILE A 8 28.74 31.45 -21.84
CA ILE A 8 28.01 31.86 -23.06
C ILE A 8 26.52 31.95 -22.70
N GLY A 9 25.96 33.16 -22.88
CA GLY A 9 24.64 33.56 -22.40
C GLY A 9 23.44 33.05 -23.22
N ARG A 10 22.26 33.13 -22.58
CA ARG A 10 20.98 33.11 -23.28
C ARG A 10 20.42 34.52 -23.35
N LYS A 11 20.37 35.02 -24.59
CA LYS A 11 19.67 36.23 -25.01
C LYS A 11 18.20 36.18 -24.58
N LYS A 12 17.80 37.29 -23.98
CA LYS A 12 16.43 37.81 -23.93
C LYS A 12 16.10 38.35 -25.34
N ASP A 13 14.82 38.31 -25.65
CA ASP A 13 14.12 39.04 -26.72
C ASP A 13 13.80 38.26 -28.02
N ASP A 14 12.56 38.51 -28.45
CA ASP A 14 11.89 38.22 -29.73
C ASP A 14 11.19 36.86 -29.92
N LEU A 15 9.86 36.83 -29.68
CA LEU A 15 8.89 36.86 -30.78
C LEU A 15 7.45 37.24 -30.30
N PRO A 16 6.74 38.13 -31.04
CA PRO A 16 5.39 38.66 -30.74
C PRO A 16 4.28 37.98 -31.58
N TYR A 17 3.03 38.50 -31.50
CA TYR A 17 1.76 38.09 -32.15
C TYR A 17 1.01 36.96 -31.41
N VAL A 18 -0.24 37.04 -30.92
CA VAL A 18 -1.45 37.79 -31.27
C VAL A 18 -2.33 37.93 -30.02
N LEU A 19 -2.42 39.12 -29.41
CA LEU A 19 -3.50 39.48 -28.47
C LEU A 19 -3.79 40.97 -28.64
N LEU A 20 -4.46 41.32 -29.73
CA LEU A 20 -5.09 42.62 -29.92
C LEU A 20 -6.50 42.37 -30.42
N PHE A 21 -7.39 41.98 -29.51
CA PHE A 21 -8.83 42.08 -29.69
C PHE A 21 -9.55 41.88 -28.34
N CYS A 22 -9.41 42.81 -27.39
CA CYS A 22 -10.43 42.99 -26.34
C CYS A 22 -10.28 44.25 -25.45
N ASP A 23 -9.61 45.32 -25.88
CA ASP A 23 -9.56 46.57 -25.10
C ASP A 23 -10.62 47.61 -25.48
N SER A 24 -11.50 47.31 -26.45
CA SER A 24 -12.55 48.25 -26.90
C SER A 24 -13.93 48.02 -26.26
N LEU A 25 -14.09 47.02 -25.36
CA LEU A 25 -15.36 46.75 -24.67
C LEU A 25 -15.34 47.09 -23.16
N ARG A 26 -14.21 47.56 -22.63
CA ARG A 26 -14.08 47.98 -21.21
C ARG A 26 -14.53 49.42 -20.92
N GLU A 27 -14.66 50.28 -21.92
CA GLU A 27 -15.07 51.68 -21.72
C GLU A 27 -16.57 51.96 -21.91
N ALA A 28 -17.36 51.00 -22.41
CA ALA A 28 -18.78 51.21 -22.72
C ALA A 28 -19.76 50.82 -21.59
N VAL A 29 -19.31 50.14 -20.52
CA VAL A 29 -20.20 49.67 -19.42
C VAL A 29 -20.03 50.50 -18.14
N ALA A 30 -19.23 51.57 -18.16
CA ALA A 30 -18.95 52.41 -16.99
C ALA A 30 -19.91 53.61 -16.81
N LYS A 31 -21.00 53.74 -17.58
CA LYS A 31 -21.82 54.97 -17.60
C LYS A 31 -23.33 54.84 -17.43
N SER A 32 -23.88 53.69 -17.06
CA SER A 32 -25.30 53.63 -16.67
C SER A 32 -25.56 52.59 -15.59
N CYS A 33 -26.27 53.02 -14.54
CA CYS A 33 -26.82 52.23 -13.46
C CYS A 33 -25.83 51.79 -12.37
N GLY A 34 -25.47 52.75 -11.51
CA GLY A 34 -25.34 52.46 -10.08
C GLY A 34 -26.71 51.98 -9.54
N VAL A 35 -26.67 51.20 -8.46
CA VAL A 35 -27.81 50.53 -7.78
C VAL A 35 -28.15 49.11 -8.29
N VAL A 36 -27.15 48.22 -8.42
CA VAL A 36 -27.31 46.77 -8.15
C VAL A 36 -25.97 46.19 -7.64
N ALA A 37 -25.43 46.75 -6.56
CA ALA A 37 -24.15 46.31 -5.97
C ALA A 37 -24.30 45.30 -4.82
N VAL A 38 -25.49 44.74 -4.60
CA VAL A 38 -25.75 43.83 -3.47
C VAL A 38 -26.72 42.74 -3.90
N LEU A 39 -26.24 41.69 -4.62
CA LEU A 39 -26.87 40.34 -4.67
C LEU A 39 -26.24 39.33 -5.65
N LEU A 40 -25.00 39.51 -6.12
CA LEU A 40 -24.30 38.49 -6.94
C LEU A 40 -22.88 38.18 -6.42
N VAL A 41 -22.73 38.00 -5.11
CA VAL A 41 -21.63 37.19 -4.53
C VAL A 41 -22.12 35.75 -4.34
N GLY A 42 -22.98 35.30 -5.25
CA GLY A 42 -23.49 33.94 -5.35
C GLY A 42 -22.53 33.11 -6.17
N CYS A 43 -21.42 32.72 -5.54
CA CYS A 43 -20.78 31.43 -5.72
C CYS A 43 -20.75 30.87 -7.16
N SER A 44 -20.07 31.57 -8.07
CA SER A 44 -19.37 30.91 -9.18
C SER A 44 -18.25 30.07 -8.59
N ARG A 45 -18.61 28.95 -7.95
CA ARG A 45 -17.68 27.85 -7.68
C ARG A 45 -17.45 27.16 -9.02
N GLU A 46 -16.72 27.86 -9.87
CA GLU A 46 -16.08 27.25 -11.02
C GLU A 46 -15.32 26.03 -10.50
N LEU A 47 -15.58 24.91 -11.16
CA LEU A 47 -14.76 23.72 -11.14
C LEU A 47 -13.35 24.12 -11.59
N ALA A 48 -12.54 24.66 -10.67
CA ALA A 48 -11.12 24.82 -10.87
C ALA A 48 -10.51 23.41 -10.89
N MET A 49 -10.57 22.78 -12.06
CA MET A 49 -9.82 21.57 -12.36
C MET A 49 -8.36 21.84 -12.02
N ALA A 50 -7.71 20.91 -11.32
CA ALA A 50 -6.33 21.06 -10.90
C ALA A 50 -5.44 21.35 -12.13
N GLY A 51 -4.89 22.56 -12.22
CA GLY A 51 -4.12 23.02 -13.38
C GLY A 51 -2.76 22.34 -13.56
N SER A 52 -2.29 21.62 -12.54
CA SER A 52 -1.07 20.81 -12.60
C SER A 52 -1.03 19.77 -11.48
N TYR A 53 -0.24 18.71 -11.70
CA TYR A 53 0.10 17.77 -10.63
C TYR A 53 1.02 18.42 -9.59
N ARG A 54 0.92 17.98 -8.32
CA ARG A 54 1.88 18.38 -7.30
C ARG A 54 3.25 17.74 -7.60
N PRO A 55 4.36 18.50 -7.60
CA PRO A 55 5.68 17.92 -7.80
C PRO A 55 6.03 17.01 -6.62
N VAL A 56 6.66 15.87 -6.90
CA VAL A 56 7.14 14.94 -5.86
C VAL A 56 8.66 15.10 -5.72
N SER A 57 9.11 15.72 -4.62
CA SER A 57 10.53 15.84 -4.30
C SER A 57 10.97 14.65 -3.44
N ARG A 58 11.80 13.77 -3.99
CA ARG A 58 12.38 12.62 -3.27
C ARG A 58 13.80 12.87 -2.76
N ASP A 59 14.41 13.97 -3.19
CA ASP A 59 15.75 14.39 -2.79
C ASP A 59 15.70 15.42 -1.65
N GLN A 60 14.50 15.73 -1.15
CA GLN A 60 14.33 16.57 0.02
C GLN A 60 14.86 15.83 1.25
N GLN A 61 15.81 16.46 1.93
CA GLN A 61 16.35 15.96 3.18
C GLN A 61 15.41 16.33 4.32
N PHE A 62 14.90 15.31 5.01
CA PHE A 62 14.22 15.46 6.29
C PHE A 62 15.00 14.65 7.31
N LEU A 63 15.20 15.24 8.50
CA LEU A 63 15.45 14.46 9.69
C LEU A 63 14.07 14.01 10.19
N LEU A 64 13.93 12.72 10.50
CA LEU A 64 12.83 12.32 11.37
C LEU A 64 12.91 13.14 12.66
N PRO A 65 11.78 13.44 13.32
CA PRO A 65 11.80 14.07 14.64
C PRO A 65 12.81 13.38 15.55
N VAL A 66 13.52 14.14 16.37
CA VAL A 66 14.60 13.58 17.22
C VAL A 66 14.01 12.60 18.25
N ASP A 67 12.76 12.84 18.65
CA ASP A 67 11.99 11.95 19.51
C ASP A 67 11.14 10.97 18.67
N MET A 68 11.26 9.67 18.95
CA MET A 68 10.41 8.64 18.34
C MET A 68 8.94 8.78 18.76
N GLY A 69 8.68 9.40 19.92
CA GLY A 69 7.32 9.73 20.38
C GLY A 69 6.56 10.61 19.41
N GLU A 70 7.25 11.46 18.65
CA GLU A 70 6.65 12.38 17.67
C GLU A 70 6.53 11.79 16.26
N TRP A 71 6.95 10.53 16.05
CA TRP A 71 6.91 9.91 14.71
C TRP A 71 5.51 9.46 14.31
N LEU A 72 4.64 9.25 15.29
CA LEU A 72 3.26 8.82 15.12
C LEU A 72 2.34 9.81 15.85
N PRO A 73 1.09 9.99 15.38
CA PRO A 73 0.12 10.77 16.13
C PRO A 73 -0.26 10.07 17.45
N ASP A 74 -0.66 10.85 18.45
CA ASP A 74 -1.02 10.33 19.79
C ASP A 74 -2.14 9.29 19.77
N ASP A 75 -3.04 9.34 18.78
CA ASP A 75 -4.18 8.43 18.61
C ASP A 75 -3.84 7.17 17.80
N HIS A 76 -2.56 6.94 17.51
CA HIS A 76 -2.12 5.80 16.72
C HIS A 76 -2.25 4.46 17.48
N LEU A 77 -2.68 3.39 16.80
CA LEU A 77 -2.88 2.06 17.41
C LEU A 77 -1.61 1.53 18.10
N ALA A 78 -0.44 1.80 17.55
CA ALA A 78 0.83 1.32 18.10
C ALA A 78 0.99 1.70 19.58
N TRP A 79 0.67 2.95 19.95
CA TRP A 79 0.71 3.42 21.33
C TRP A 79 -0.28 2.66 22.22
N PHE A 80 -1.51 2.52 21.74
CA PHE A 80 -2.54 1.75 22.45
C PHE A 80 -2.10 0.32 22.75
N LEU A 81 -1.47 -0.38 21.79
CA LEU A 81 -1.01 -1.75 22.02
C LEU A 81 0.20 -1.84 22.95
N ILE A 82 1.12 -0.87 22.89
CA ILE A 82 2.23 -0.77 23.84
C ILE A 82 1.69 -0.61 25.26
N ASP A 83 0.74 0.30 25.46
CA ASP A 83 0.12 0.54 26.76
C ASP A 83 -0.68 -0.69 27.25
N VAL A 84 -1.42 -1.35 26.36
CA VAL A 84 -2.14 -2.57 26.70
C VAL A 84 -1.19 -3.67 27.17
N VAL A 85 -0.05 -3.88 26.49
CA VAL A 85 0.92 -4.90 26.91
C VAL A 85 1.55 -4.54 28.25
N ALA A 86 1.84 -3.25 28.50
CA ALA A 86 2.39 -2.79 29.77
C ALA A 86 1.46 -3.04 30.98
N GLU A 87 0.15 -3.08 30.76
CA GLU A 87 -0.85 -3.34 31.80
C GLU A 87 -1.20 -4.83 31.97
N LEU A 88 -0.82 -5.69 31.02
CA LEU A 88 -1.09 -7.12 31.07
C LEU A 88 -0.04 -7.88 31.89
N ASP A 89 -0.43 -8.98 32.52
CA ASP A 89 0.52 -9.85 33.20
C ASP A 89 1.33 -10.66 32.17
N THR A 90 2.53 -10.18 31.86
CA THR A 90 3.48 -10.84 30.96
C THR A 90 4.52 -11.70 31.69
N SER A 91 4.38 -11.90 33.01
CA SER A 91 5.37 -12.60 33.83
C SER A 91 5.74 -14.01 33.30
N ALA A 92 4.75 -14.71 32.72
CA ALA A 92 4.95 -16.01 32.09
C ALA A 92 5.92 -15.98 30.88
N PHE A 93 5.98 -14.88 30.14
CA PHE A 93 6.88 -14.73 28.99
C PHE A 93 8.32 -14.39 29.42
N HIS A 94 8.48 -13.80 30.61
CA HIS A 94 9.78 -13.50 31.19
C HIS A 94 10.37 -14.70 31.96
N ALA A 95 9.53 -15.65 32.39
CA ALA A 95 9.92 -16.78 33.25
C ALA A 95 10.97 -17.71 32.64
N ASP A 96 10.96 -17.90 31.33
CA ASP A 96 11.88 -18.83 30.64
C ASP A 96 13.27 -18.22 30.40
N ARG A 97 13.50 -16.96 30.79
CA ARG A 97 14.73 -16.24 30.46
C ARG A 97 15.79 -16.36 31.55
N VAL A 98 16.88 -17.05 31.22
CA VAL A 98 18.13 -16.92 31.98
C VAL A 98 18.82 -15.61 31.57
N LEU A 99 18.78 -14.63 32.47
CA LEU A 99 19.50 -13.37 32.32
C LEU A 99 20.99 -13.56 32.63
N GLY A 100 21.86 -13.07 31.76
CA GLY A 100 23.32 -13.16 31.90
C GLY A 100 23.94 -14.31 31.09
N GLY A 101 24.87 -13.95 30.19
CA GLY A 101 25.54 -14.89 29.29
C GLY A 101 26.46 -14.17 28.31
N ARG A 102 27.18 -14.93 27.46
CA ARG A 102 27.95 -14.39 26.34
C ARG A 102 27.08 -14.39 25.08
N GLY A 103 26.88 -13.23 24.46
CA GLY A 103 26.07 -13.09 23.23
C GLY A 103 25.36 -11.74 23.16
N ARG A 104 24.60 -11.51 22.07
CA ARG A 104 23.70 -10.36 21.95
C ARG A 104 22.59 -10.47 22.99
N ALA A 105 22.20 -9.34 23.58
CA ALA A 105 21.04 -9.28 24.46
C ALA A 105 19.78 -9.77 23.73
N ALA A 106 18.88 -10.39 24.47
CA ALA A 106 17.59 -10.77 23.96
C ALA A 106 16.74 -9.53 23.66
N TYR A 107 15.80 -9.66 22.74
CA TYR A 107 14.70 -8.71 22.67
C TYR A 107 13.81 -8.84 23.90
N ASP A 108 13.24 -7.71 24.30
CA ASP A 108 12.29 -7.64 25.40
C ASP A 108 10.99 -8.40 25.03
N PRO A 109 10.51 -9.34 25.86
CA PRO A 109 9.26 -10.07 25.60
C PRO A 109 8.05 -9.16 25.40
N ASP A 110 7.95 -8.06 26.14
CA ASP A 110 6.81 -7.13 26.05
C ASP A 110 6.84 -6.40 24.70
N MET A 111 8.02 -6.00 24.24
CA MET A 111 8.20 -5.46 22.89
C MET A 111 7.81 -6.49 21.82
N MET A 112 8.25 -7.74 21.95
CA MET A 112 7.91 -8.81 21.01
C MET A 112 6.40 -9.08 20.96
N LEU A 113 5.72 -9.04 22.11
CA LEU A 113 4.26 -9.17 22.20
C LEU A 113 3.55 -8.00 21.53
N ALA A 114 3.95 -6.76 21.82
CA ALA A 114 3.38 -5.57 21.19
C ALA A 114 3.55 -5.59 19.66
N LEU A 115 4.73 -6.00 19.18
CA LEU A 115 5.05 -6.17 17.77
C LEU A 115 4.11 -7.18 17.10
N LEU A 116 3.94 -8.36 17.70
CA LEU A 116 3.07 -9.40 17.15
C LEU A 116 1.59 -9.00 17.16
N LEU A 117 1.12 -8.38 18.25
CA LEU A 117 -0.24 -7.86 18.33
C LEU A 117 -0.50 -6.81 17.25
N TYR A 118 0.43 -5.88 17.04
CA TYR A 118 0.32 -4.85 16.02
C TYR A 118 0.37 -5.42 14.60
N ALA A 119 1.27 -6.39 14.35
CA ALA A 119 1.33 -7.08 13.08
C ALA A 119 0.00 -7.80 12.75
N TYR A 120 -0.58 -8.49 13.74
CA TYR A 120 -1.81 -9.25 13.57
C TYR A 120 -3.03 -8.34 13.39
N ALA A 121 -3.06 -7.20 14.09
CA ALA A 121 -4.04 -6.15 13.86
C ALA A 121 -4.02 -5.67 12.39
N ASN A 122 -2.82 -5.50 11.82
CA ASN A 122 -2.60 -5.13 10.43
C ASN A 122 -2.70 -6.30 9.42
N LYS A 123 -3.12 -7.50 9.86
CA LYS A 123 -3.21 -8.73 9.03
C LYS A 123 -1.86 -9.18 8.43
N VAL A 124 -0.76 -8.85 9.10
CA VAL A 124 0.57 -9.30 8.74
C VAL A 124 0.97 -10.42 9.68
N HIS A 125 1.00 -11.63 9.15
CA HIS A 125 1.19 -12.84 9.94
C HIS A 125 2.53 -13.54 9.66
N ALA A 126 3.05 -13.40 8.44
CA ALA A 126 4.31 -14.00 8.04
C ALA A 126 5.50 -13.29 8.70
N SER A 127 6.37 -14.04 9.36
CA SER A 127 7.51 -13.51 10.12
C SER A 127 8.47 -12.70 9.24
N ARG A 128 8.70 -13.12 7.99
CA ARG A 128 9.50 -12.37 6.99
C ARG A 128 8.87 -11.03 6.60
N SER A 129 7.53 -10.98 6.54
CA SER A 129 6.82 -9.73 6.28
C SER A 129 6.91 -8.78 7.46
N ILE A 130 6.87 -9.30 8.70
CA ILE A 130 7.03 -8.51 9.92
C ILE A 130 8.45 -7.92 9.99
N GLU A 131 9.50 -8.72 9.73
CA GLU A 131 10.89 -8.25 9.67
C GLU A 131 11.05 -7.06 8.70
N ARG A 132 10.50 -7.17 7.49
CA ARG A 132 10.53 -6.10 6.50
C ARG A 132 9.81 -4.82 6.96
N LEU A 133 8.69 -4.98 7.66
CA LEU A 133 7.96 -3.82 8.19
C LEU A 133 8.74 -3.17 9.34
N CYS A 134 9.51 -3.93 10.12
CA CYS A 134 10.41 -3.36 11.13
C CYS A 134 11.49 -2.44 10.54
N ASP A 135 11.85 -2.59 9.26
CA ASP A 135 12.77 -1.68 8.57
C ASP A 135 12.04 -0.53 7.83
N SER A 136 10.92 -0.86 7.16
CA SER A 136 10.27 0.06 6.23
C SER A 136 9.15 0.92 6.83
N ASP A 137 8.46 0.43 7.86
CA ASP A 137 7.29 1.08 8.45
C ASP A 137 7.64 1.78 9.75
N VAL A 138 7.18 3.03 9.88
CA VAL A 138 7.49 3.89 11.03
C VAL A 138 6.88 3.35 12.31
N ALA A 139 5.67 2.77 12.27
CA ALA A 139 5.01 2.26 13.46
C ALA A 139 5.70 1.01 14.02
N PHE A 140 6.11 0.09 13.13
CA PHE A 140 6.90 -1.07 13.55
C PHE A 140 8.26 -0.64 14.12
N ARG A 141 8.90 0.37 13.53
CA ARG A 141 10.14 0.95 14.06
C ARG A 141 9.98 1.57 15.45
N VAL A 142 8.87 2.26 15.70
CA VAL A 142 8.56 2.83 17.02
C VAL A 142 8.40 1.72 18.05
N ILE A 143 7.63 0.67 17.73
CA ILE A 143 7.43 -0.47 18.64
C ILE A 143 8.77 -1.15 18.98
N CYS A 144 9.62 -1.36 17.98
CA CYS A 144 10.93 -2.00 18.16
C CYS A 144 12.03 -1.04 18.67
N GLY A 145 11.75 0.25 18.87
CA GLY A 145 12.78 1.24 19.21
C GLY A 145 13.90 1.37 18.16
N SER A 146 13.58 1.13 16.88
CA SER A 146 14.52 1.01 15.76
C SER A 146 15.55 -0.14 15.85
N ASP A 147 15.35 -1.13 16.74
CA ASP A 147 16.09 -2.40 16.75
C ASP A 147 15.13 -3.57 16.43
N GLY A 148 14.87 -3.80 15.14
CA GLY A 148 13.91 -4.80 14.68
C GLY A 148 14.45 -6.25 14.76
N PRO A 149 13.66 -7.22 15.24
CA PRO A 149 14.04 -8.63 15.25
C PRO A 149 14.03 -9.24 13.83
N ASP A 150 14.88 -10.25 13.61
CA ASP A 150 14.87 -11.06 12.40
C ASP A 150 13.67 -12.04 12.38
N HIS A 151 13.27 -12.51 11.18
CA HIS A 151 12.16 -13.45 11.03
C HIS A 151 12.35 -14.73 11.86
N ALA A 152 13.58 -15.23 11.97
CA ALA A 152 13.90 -16.44 12.73
C ALA A 152 13.64 -16.26 14.24
N THR A 153 13.90 -15.06 14.76
CA THR A 153 13.66 -14.69 16.16
C THR A 153 12.18 -14.52 16.41
N ILE A 154 11.43 -13.91 15.48
CA ILE A 154 9.98 -13.81 15.55
C ILE A 154 9.34 -15.20 15.55
N ALA A 155 9.71 -16.06 14.60
CA ALA A 155 9.19 -17.43 14.48
C ALA A 155 9.50 -18.27 15.73
N ARG A 156 10.74 -18.19 16.23
CA ARG A 156 11.17 -18.88 17.46
C ARG A 156 10.40 -18.38 18.69
N PHE A 157 10.21 -17.07 18.84
CA PHE A 157 9.44 -16.52 19.95
C PHE A 157 7.99 -17.04 19.94
N ARG A 158 7.36 -17.05 18.76
CA ARG A 158 6.02 -17.62 18.58
C ARG A 158 5.95 -19.11 18.90
N ALA A 159 6.93 -19.90 18.45
CA ALA A 159 6.97 -21.34 18.71
C ALA A 159 7.14 -21.65 20.21
N VAL A 160 7.97 -20.89 20.92
CA VAL A 160 8.18 -21.08 22.37
C VAL A 160 6.95 -20.68 23.18
N HIS A 161 6.32 -19.55 22.84
CA HIS A 161 5.24 -18.98 23.63
C HIS A 161 3.84 -19.14 23.00
N ASP A 162 3.64 -20.14 22.13
CA ASP A 162 2.42 -20.32 21.32
C ASP A 162 1.14 -20.28 22.16
N GLN A 163 1.08 -21.09 23.22
CA GLN A 163 -0.12 -21.18 24.08
C GLN A 163 -0.36 -19.88 24.86
N GLY A 164 0.69 -19.29 25.42
CA GLY A 164 0.60 -18.03 26.15
C GLY A 164 0.14 -16.88 25.25
N PHE A 165 0.70 -16.80 24.03
CA PHE A 165 0.33 -15.78 23.06
C PHE A 165 -1.11 -15.92 22.60
N LYS A 166 -1.61 -17.13 22.33
CA LYS A 166 -3.02 -17.37 21.97
C LYS A 166 -3.98 -16.90 23.07
N ALA A 167 -3.67 -17.19 24.32
CA ALA A 167 -4.47 -16.76 25.47
C ALA A 167 -4.45 -15.23 25.65
N LEU A 168 -3.26 -14.61 25.53
CA LEU A 168 -3.10 -13.16 25.60
C LEU A 168 -3.89 -12.47 24.47
N PHE A 169 -3.76 -12.96 23.24
CA PHE A 169 -4.45 -12.40 22.08
C PHE A 169 -5.97 -12.50 22.24
N ALA A 170 -6.49 -13.63 22.72
CA ALA A 170 -7.91 -13.77 23.04
C ALA A 170 -8.38 -12.76 24.10
N SER A 171 -7.55 -12.49 25.11
CA SER A 171 -7.82 -11.51 26.17
C SER A 171 -7.87 -10.08 25.61
N VAL A 172 -6.92 -9.71 24.75
CA VAL A 172 -6.90 -8.40 24.05
C VAL A 172 -8.15 -8.24 23.18
N LEU A 173 -8.55 -9.27 22.44
CA LEU A 173 -9.79 -9.25 21.66
C LEU A 173 -11.03 -9.10 22.55
N GLY A 174 -11.02 -9.72 23.74
CA GLY A 174 -12.04 -9.55 24.77
C GLY A 174 -12.13 -8.10 25.28
N LEU A 175 -10.99 -7.46 25.54
CA LEU A 175 -10.90 -6.06 25.97
C LEU A 175 -11.45 -5.11 24.89
N CYS A 176 -11.01 -5.28 23.65
CA CYS A 176 -11.51 -4.50 22.51
C CYS A 176 -13.04 -4.62 22.36
N ARG A 177 -13.60 -5.80 22.62
CA ARG A 177 -15.05 -6.02 22.62
C ARG A 177 -15.75 -5.30 23.78
N ALA A 178 -15.22 -5.39 25.00
CA ALA A 178 -15.83 -4.81 26.19
C ALA A 178 -15.99 -3.29 26.10
N HIS A 179 -15.00 -2.62 25.49
CA HIS A 179 -15.00 -1.16 25.32
C HIS A 179 -15.67 -0.68 24.02
N GLY A 180 -16.35 -1.56 23.28
CA GLY A 180 -17.02 -1.17 22.03
C GLY A 180 -16.06 -0.73 20.92
N MET A 181 -14.77 -1.02 21.06
CA MET A 181 -13.71 -0.74 20.08
C MET A 181 -13.80 -1.65 18.84
N VAL A 182 -14.89 -2.40 18.71
CA VAL A 182 -15.31 -3.12 17.51
C VAL A 182 -15.41 -2.21 16.26
N ARG A 183 -15.44 -0.88 16.47
CA ARG A 183 -15.39 0.14 15.42
C ARG A 183 -14.06 0.92 15.35
N VAL A 184 -13.00 0.43 15.98
CA VAL A 184 -11.64 0.87 15.65
C VAL A 184 -11.22 0.01 14.47
N GLY A 185 -11.09 0.63 13.29
CA GLY A 185 -10.87 -0.03 12.00
C GLY A 185 -9.54 -0.75 11.84
N VAL A 186 -8.96 -1.26 12.94
CA VAL A 186 -7.58 -1.72 13.01
C VAL A 186 -7.46 -3.17 13.50
N VAL A 187 -8.54 -3.84 13.89
CA VAL A 187 -8.55 -5.31 14.00
C VAL A 187 -9.74 -5.84 13.22
N SER A 188 -9.66 -5.72 11.89
CA SER A 188 -10.54 -6.50 11.03
C SER A 188 -10.05 -7.93 11.10
N ILE A 189 -10.57 -8.72 12.05
CA ILE A 189 -10.49 -10.18 11.96
C ILE A 189 -11.24 -10.54 10.68
N ASP A 190 -10.47 -10.78 9.61
CA ASP A 190 -10.89 -11.32 8.32
C ASP A 190 -12.30 -10.96 7.87
N GLY A 191 -12.54 -9.73 7.36
CA GLY A 191 -13.75 -9.35 6.60
C GLY A 191 -15.10 -9.54 7.31
N THR A 192 -15.07 -10.09 8.52
CA THR A 192 -16.21 -10.44 9.33
C THR A 192 -16.53 -9.14 10.00
N LYS A 193 -17.51 -8.42 9.43
CA LYS A 193 -18.19 -7.36 10.16
C LYS A 193 -18.55 -7.97 11.51
N VAL A 194 -17.78 -7.62 12.54
CA VAL A 194 -18.25 -7.74 13.91
C VAL A 194 -19.34 -6.68 13.96
N LEU A 195 -20.50 -7.05 13.43
CA LEU A 195 -21.64 -6.17 13.32
C LEU A 195 -21.88 -5.71 14.74
N ALA A 196 -21.89 -4.40 14.90
CA ALA A 196 -22.39 -3.68 16.05
C ALA A 196 -23.88 -4.00 16.24
N ASN A 197 -24.20 -5.27 16.50
CA ASN A 197 -25.48 -5.69 17.02
C ASN A 197 -25.26 -5.97 18.49
N ALA A 198 -25.50 -4.94 19.28
CA ALA A 198 -25.68 -5.01 20.72
C ALA A 198 -26.97 -5.80 21.06
N SER A 199 -27.14 -7.02 20.53
CA SER A 199 -28.19 -7.94 20.96
C SER A 199 -27.63 -8.91 22.01
N ARG A 200 -27.70 -8.40 23.23
CA ARG A 200 -27.78 -9.02 24.57
C ARG A 200 -28.02 -10.56 24.69
N GLY A 201 -27.14 -11.44 24.20
CA GLY A 201 -27.01 -12.77 24.84
C GLY A 201 -26.52 -14.02 24.10
N ALA A 202 -26.04 -14.00 22.85
CA ALA A 202 -25.74 -15.26 22.15
C ALA A 202 -24.26 -15.42 21.74
N ASN A 203 -23.47 -15.98 22.65
CA ASN A 203 -22.24 -16.75 22.47
C ASN A 203 -21.29 -16.38 21.31
N ARG A 204 -20.32 -15.53 21.64
CA ARG A 204 -18.93 -15.88 21.37
C ARG A 204 -18.29 -15.94 22.75
N SER A 205 -18.23 -17.14 23.33
CA SER A 205 -17.61 -17.40 24.63
C SER A 205 -16.13 -17.03 24.58
N GLU A 206 -15.49 -16.87 25.74
CA GLU A 206 -14.03 -16.79 25.84
C GLU A 206 -13.35 -17.89 25.00
N GLN A 207 -13.95 -19.09 24.98
CA GLN A 207 -13.53 -20.21 24.13
C GLN A 207 -13.56 -19.86 22.64
N TRP A 208 -14.59 -19.18 22.13
CA TRP A 208 -14.62 -18.76 20.72
C TRP A 208 -13.49 -17.77 20.39
N LEU A 209 -13.19 -16.82 21.30
CA LEU A 209 -12.09 -15.87 21.11
C LEU A 209 -10.75 -16.61 21.08
N LEU A 210 -10.58 -17.59 21.97
CA LEU A 210 -9.41 -18.46 21.99
C LEU A 210 -9.30 -19.31 20.72
N GLU A 211 -10.39 -19.86 20.21
CA GLU A 211 -10.42 -20.61 18.96
C GLU A 211 -10.01 -19.73 17.77
N GLN A 212 -10.52 -18.50 17.68
CA GLN A 212 -10.11 -17.59 16.61
C GLN A 212 -8.65 -17.16 16.73
N ALA A 213 -8.19 -16.84 17.94
CA ALA A 213 -6.79 -16.53 18.21
C ALA A 213 -5.90 -17.70 17.80
N SER A 214 -6.29 -18.92 18.17
CA SER A 214 -5.56 -20.14 17.82
C SER A 214 -5.48 -20.32 16.32
N LYS A 215 -6.61 -20.20 15.61
CA LYS A 215 -6.65 -20.33 14.14
C LYS A 215 -5.70 -19.34 13.45
N ILE A 216 -5.73 -18.07 13.84
CA ILE A 216 -4.87 -17.03 13.23
C ILE A 216 -3.39 -17.35 13.49
N VAL A 217 -3.04 -17.75 14.72
CA VAL A 217 -1.66 -18.09 15.07
C VAL A 217 -1.19 -19.35 14.34
N ASP A 218 -2.05 -20.35 14.20
CA ASP A 218 -1.74 -21.60 13.49
C ASP A 218 -1.55 -21.37 11.99
N GLU A 219 -2.41 -20.56 11.37
CA GLU A 219 -2.27 -20.14 9.96
C GLU A 219 -0.95 -19.40 9.74
N ALA A 220 -0.61 -18.47 10.64
CA ALA A 220 0.66 -17.75 10.60
C ALA A 220 1.86 -18.71 10.66
N THR A 221 1.79 -19.76 11.49
CA THR A 221 2.87 -20.75 11.64
C THR A 221 2.99 -21.63 10.40
N ALA A 222 1.86 -21.99 9.79
CA ALA A 222 1.85 -22.75 8.53
C ALA A 222 2.45 -21.94 7.37
N VAL A 223 2.16 -20.64 7.28
CA VAL A 223 2.74 -19.76 6.27
C VAL A 223 4.25 -19.65 6.44
N ASP A 224 4.75 -19.47 7.67
CA ASP A 224 6.19 -19.42 7.93
C ASP A 224 6.88 -20.72 7.51
N ALA A 225 6.30 -21.88 7.84
CA ALA A 225 6.85 -23.18 7.44
C ALA A 225 6.89 -23.36 5.91
N GLN A 226 5.88 -22.86 5.19
CA GLN A 226 5.87 -22.87 3.72
C GLN A 226 6.98 -21.96 3.15
N GLN A 227 7.13 -20.76 3.70
CA GLN A 227 8.15 -19.80 3.26
C GLN A 227 9.56 -20.31 3.52
N ASP A 228 9.79 -20.96 4.66
CA ASP A 228 11.09 -21.56 4.97
C ASP A 228 11.44 -22.68 3.99
N ALA A 229 10.44 -23.48 3.57
CA ALA A 229 10.63 -24.51 2.56
C ALA A 229 10.94 -23.94 1.15
N GLU A 230 10.38 -22.77 0.81
CA GLU A 230 10.55 -22.14 -0.51
C GLU A 230 11.81 -21.29 -0.61
N PHE A 231 12.11 -20.49 0.42
CA PHE A 231 13.12 -19.43 0.38
C PHE A 231 14.36 -19.72 1.24
N GLY A 232 14.32 -20.71 2.14
CA GLY A 232 15.44 -21.01 3.04
C GLY A 232 15.85 -19.78 3.85
N ASP A 233 17.11 -19.37 3.74
CA ASP A 233 17.62 -18.19 4.46
C ASP A 233 17.27 -16.85 3.75
N ALA A 234 16.81 -16.88 2.50
CA ALA A 234 16.53 -15.66 1.72
C ALA A 234 15.17 -15.05 2.09
N VAL A 235 15.04 -13.72 2.02
CA VAL A 235 13.78 -13.04 2.42
C VAL A 235 12.65 -13.29 1.41
N GLY A 236 13.00 -13.56 0.14
CA GLY A 236 12.09 -14.05 -0.89
C GLY A 236 11.56 -12.98 -1.88
N ASP A 237 11.69 -11.69 -1.55
CA ASP A 237 11.25 -10.56 -2.37
C ASP A 237 12.38 -9.61 -2.79
N GLU A 238 13.62 -10.10 -2.69
CA GLU A 238 14.82 -9.34 -3.03
C GLU A 238 14.79 -8.92 -4.51
N LEU A 239 15.09 -7.63 -4.75
CA LEU A 239 15.31 -7.16 -6.10
C LEU A 239 16.52 -7.89 -6.70
N PRO A 240 16.47 -8.32 -7.98
CA PRO A 240 17.64 -8.86 -8.65
C PRO A 240 18.83 -7.93 -8.48
N ALA A 241 20.03 -8.47 -8.24
CA ALA A 241 21.24 -7.68 -7.95
C ALA A 241 21.49 -6.57 -9.00
N GLN A 242 21.12 -6.84 -10.25
CA GLN A 242 21.19 -5.92 -11.37
C GLN A 242 20.20 -4.75 -11.29
N LEU A 243 19.26 -4.71 -10.36
CA LEU A 243 18.27 -3.64 -10.19
C LEU A 243 18.26 -3.05 -8.77
N ALA A 244 18.98 -3.64 -7.81
CA ALA A 244 19.02 -3.16 -6.43
C ALA A 244 19.58 -1.72 -6.31
N GLY A 245 20.72 -1.42 -6.97
CA GLY A 245 21.42 -0.14 -6.81
C GLY A 245 20.72 1.06 -7.49
N ARG A 246 20.61 2.21 -6.79
CA ARG A 246 20.00 3.45 -7.32
C ARG A 246 20.71 3.97 -8.57
N SER A 247 22.04 3.91 -8.59
CA SER A 247 22.86 4.32 -9.74
C SER A 247 22.62 3.38 -10.92
N GLY A 248 22.38 3.92 -12.11
CA GLY A 248 22.17 3.13 -13.33
C GLY A 248 20.86 2.33 -13.40
N ARG A 249 20.01 2.32 -12.34
CA ARG A 249 18.71 1.62 -12.34
C ARG A 249 17.81 2.12 -13.47
N GLY A 250 17.72 3.43 -13.66
CA GLY A 250 16.90 4.01 -14.73
C GLY A 250 17.35 3.59 -16.13
N ALA A 251 18.65 3.45 -16.38
CA ALA A 251 19.16 2.99 -17.67
C ALA A 251 18.79 1.52 -17.94
N ARG A 252 18.95 0.66 -16.93
CA ARG A 252 18.59 -0.76 -17.00
C ARG A 252 17.08 -0.96 -17.19
N ILE A 253 16.25 -0.19 -16.48
CA ILE A 253 14.79 -0.20 -16.66
C ILE A 253 14.41 0.22 -18.09
N ARG A 254 15.00 1.31 -18.61
CA ARG A 254 14.73 1.74 -19.99
C ARG A 254 15.11 0.67 -21.03
N ALA A 255 16.24 -0.01 -20.83
CA ALA A 255 16.65 -1.11 -21.70
C ALA A 255 15.67 -2.28 -21.64
N ALA A 256 15.19 -2.64 -20.45
CA ALA A 256 14.19 -3.68 -20.25
C ALA A 256 12.83 -3.33 -20.90
N LEU A 257 12.37 -2.09 -20.75
CA LEU A 257 11.14 -1.62 -21.40
C LEU A 257 11.24 -1.70 -22.93
N ALA A 258 12.37 -1.27 -23.50
CA ALA A 258 12.60 -1.37 -24.94
C ALA A 258 12.59 -2.82 -25.46
N GLU A 259 13.04 -3.79 -24.64
CA GLU A 259 12.95 -5.21 -24.99
C GLU A 259 11.52 -5.75 -24.93
N VAL A 260 10.75 -5.40 -23.89
CA VAL A 260 9.33 -5.77 -23.79
C VAL A 260 8.53 -5.20 -24.98
N ASP A 261 8.83 -3.98 -25.40
CA ASP A 261 8.17 -3.37 -26.56
C ASP A 261 8.53 -4.10 -27.87
N ARG A 262 9.80 -4.50 -28.06
CA ARG A 262 10.21 -5.33 -29.21
C ARG A 262 9.47 -6.67 -29.23
N GLN A 263 9.34 -7.33 -28.07
CA GLN A 263 8.63 -8.61 -27.97
C GLN A 263 7.15 -8.47 -28.28
N LYS A 264 6.49 -7.40 -27.80
CA LYS A 264 5.10 -7.10 -28.13
C LYS A 264 4.90 -6.84 -29.62
N GLN A 265 5.81 -6.08 -30.26
CA GLN A 265 5.75 -5.83 -31.69
C GLN A 265 5.94 -7.10 -32.52
N LYS A 266 6.85 -7.99 -32.11
CA LYS A 266 7.05 -9.28 -32.76
C LYS A 266 5.81 -10.19 -32.61
N ALA A 267 5.24 -10.27 -31.40
CA ALA A 267 4.03 -11.06 -31.17
C ALA A 267 2.83 -10.54 -31.97
N ALA A 268 2.68 -9.22 -32.12
CA ALA A 268 1.64 -8.64 -32.97
C ALA A 268 1.87 -8.94 -34.47
N ALA A 269 3.12 -8.89 -34.93
CA ALA A 269 3.46 -9.22 -36.32
C ALA A 269 3.27 -10.73 -36.64
N ASP A 270 3.47 -11.60 -35.65
CA ASP A 270 3.25 -13.04 -35.77
C ASP A 270 1.74 -13.39 -35.74
N ASP A 271 0.91 -12.63 -35.00
CA ASP A 271 -0.56 -12.78 -34.95
C ASP A 271 -1.25 -12.28 -36.23
N ASP A 272 -0.76 -11.18 -36.82
CA ASP A 272 -1.19 -10.68 -38.14
C ASP A 272 -0.83 -11.62 -39.31
N GLY A 273 -0.02 -12.66 -39.05
CA GLY A 273 0.40 -13.68 -40.01
C GLY A 273 -0.49 -14.93 -40.10
N VAL A 274 -1.47 -15.10 -39.20
CA VAL A 274 -2.36 -16.29 -39.15
C VAL A 274 -3.82 -15.91 -39.34
N PHE A 275 -4.14 -15.18 -40.41
CA PHE A 275 -5.44 -15.36 -41.05
C PHE A 275 -5.25 -16.35 -42.20
N PRO A 276 -5.78 -17.59 -42.13
CA PRO A 276 -5.84 -18.42 -43.32
C PRO A 276 -6.66 -17.65 -44.34
N ARG A 277 -6.01 -17.17 -45.41
CA ARG A 277 -6.72 -16.74 -46.61
C ARG A 277 -7.62 -17.91 -46.97
N ALA A 278 -8.93 -17.73 -46.82
CA ALA A 278 -9.91 -18.65 -47.35
C ALA A 278 -9.65 -18.74 -48.86
N GLN A 279 -8.85 -19.72 -49.26
CA GLN A 279 -8.77 -20.15 -50.65
C GLN A 279 -10.19 -20.55 -51.02
N GLY A 280 -10.71 -19.89 -52.05
CA GLY A 280 -12.13 -19.89 -52.39
C GLY A 280 -12.76 -21.27 -52.21
N CYS A 281 -13.72 -21.35 -51.29
CA CYS A 281 -14.69 -22.43 -51.29
C CYS A 281 -15.50 -22.29 -52.58
N HIS A 282 -15.09 -23.00 -53.62
CA HIS A 282 -15.96 -23.33 -54.74
C HIS A 282 -17.13 -24.13 -54.16
N PHE A 283 -18.27 -23.48 -53.96
CA PHE A 283 -19.54 -24.15 -53.69
C PHE A 283 -20.05 -24.72 -55.02
N PRO A 284 -20.10 -26.04 -55.21
CA PRO A 284 -20.71 -26.60 -56.41
C PRO A 284 -22.23 -26.55 -56.24
N GLY A 285 -22.90 -25.85 -57.15
CA GLY A 285 -24.34 -26.01 -57.37
C GLY A 285 -25.22 -24.84 -56.90
N VAL A 286 -25.20 -23.74 -57.64
CA VAL A 286 -26.41 -22.90 -57.78
C VAL A 286 -26.58 -22.59 -59.25
N PRO A 287 -27.61 -23.12 -59.94
CA PRO A 287 -27.82 -22.84 -61.35
C PRO A 287 -28.24 -21.38 -61.55
N ALA A 288 -27.69 -20.75 -62.59
CA ALA A 288 -28.06 -19.43 -63.05
C ALA A 288 -29.52 -19.41 -63.54
N GLY A 289 -30.44 -18.95 -62.69
CA GLY A 289 -31.85 -18.75 -63.01
C GLY A 289 -32.24 -17.29 -62.82
N GLY A 290 -32.56 -16.60 -63.91
CA GLY A 290 -32.90 -15.18 -63.93
C GLY A 290 -34.13 -14.85 -63.08
N LEU A 291 -34.02 -13.76 -62.31
CA LEU A 291 -35.15 -13.15 -61.62
C LEU A 291 -35.83 -12.17 -62.57
N ARG A 292 -37.00 -12.57 -63.10
CA ARG A 292 -38.01 -11.65 -63.63
C ARG A 292 -38.61 -10.88 -62.46
N LEU A 293 -38.64 -9.57 -62.58
CA LEU A 293 -39.47 -8.70 -61.74
C LEU A 293 -40.91 -8.78 -62.25
N GLY A 294 -41.82 -9.25 -61.41
CA GLY A 294 -43.27 -8.98 -61.44
C GLY A 294 -43.63 -8.61 -60.00
N GLU A 295 -44.10 -7.39 -59.74
CA GLU A 295 -45.51 -6.97 -59.85
C GLU A 295 -46.46 -7.94 -59.13
N ASP A 296 -47.11 -7.37 -58.12
CA ASP A 296 -48.47 -7.64 -57.66
C ASP A 296 -48.76 -8.56 -56.45
N ILE A 297 -49.32 -7.89 -55.40
CA ILE A 297 -50.56 -8.21 -54.66
C ILE A 297 -50.45 -9.43 -53.69
N VAL A 298 -50.74 -9.39 -52.38
CA VAL A 298 -51.78 -8.76 -51.51
C VAL A 298 -51.18 -8.50 -50.12
#